data_AF-A0A9P6E232-F1
#
_entry.id   AF-A0A9P6E232-F1
#
_cell.length_a   1.000
_cell.length_b   1.000
_cell.length_c   1.000
_cell.angle_alpha   90.00
_cell.angle_beta   90.00
_cell.angle_gamma   90.00
#
_symmetry.space_group_name_H-M   'P 1'
#
loop_
_entity.id
_entity.type
_entity.pdbx_description
1 polymer ?
#
loop_
_entity_poly.entity_id
_entity_poly.type
_entity_poly.pdbx_seq_one_letter_code
_entity_poly.pdbx_strand_id
1 'polypeptide(L)'
;MPSKKSLFHWDCVLFIHQGLYAGAVLRFKMVFKEDYPRHPPAVTFLSDTIFHPLISQDGKMSLKARFQTWIPQEHHVFDVLHAIKAAFKKDVLDRLEEKDCLNREAYKYALYLESPSSFAALARQTALLSQRDSALYDRDHPTAGHTSRGTNPQSSGIQFLQLDDNTLDDLRSKIGLSKWTSTQS
;
A
#
# COMPACT_ATOMS: atom_id res chain seq x y z
N MET A 1 -1.13 10.59 5.12
CA MET A 1 -1.47 11.81 5.88
C MET A 1 -1.96 11.42 7.26
N PRO A 2 -1.62 12.16 8.32
CA PRO A 2 -2.23 11.94 9.63
C PRO A 2 -3.75 12.11 9.52
N SER A 3 -4.48 11.24 10.19
CA SER A 3 -5.94 11.29 10.23
C SER A 3 -6.36 12.58 10.94
N LYS A 4 -7.50 13.17 10.53
CA LYS A 4 -8.03 14.39 11.13
C LYS A 4 -8.32 14.27 12.63
N LYS A 5 -8.41 13.04 13.15
CA LYS A 5 -8.80 12.73 14.54
C LYS A 5 -7.59 12.36 15.42
N SER A 6 -6.47 11.93 14.85
CA SER A 6 -5.30 11.47 15.61
C SER A 6 -4.02 11.55 14.80
N LEU A 7 -3.00 12.22 15.37
CA LEU A 7 -1.63 12.24 14.83
C LEU A 7 -0.95 10.86 14.85
N PHE A 8 -1.50 9.90 15.59
CA PHE A 8 -0.97 8.53 15.68
C PHE A 8 -1.59 7.55 14.66
N HIS A 9 -2.51 8.02 13.82
CA HIS A 9 -3.15 7.19 12.79
C HIS A 9 -2.96 7.86 11.45
N TRP A 10 -2.25 7.23 10.53
CA TRP A 10 -1.96 7.81 9.22
C TRP A 10 -2.58 6.94 8.13
N ASP A 11 -3.44 7.54 7.31
CA ASP A 11 -3.94 6.93 6.09
C ASP A 11 -2.97 7.24 4.95
N CYS A 12 -2.50 6.21 4.25
CA CYS A 12 -1.46 6.31 3.25
C CYS A 12 -1.86 5.58 1.96
N VAL A 13 -1.33 6.05 0.84
CA VAL A 13 -1.44 5.38 -0.45
C VAL A 13 -0.06 5.27 -1.09
N LEU A 14 0.25 4.09 -1.61
CA LEU A 14 1.45 3.80 -2.37
C LEU A 14 1.08 3.56 -3.84
N PHE A 15 1.67 4.34 -4.72
CA PHE A 15 1.61 4.14 -6.17
C PHE A 15 2.88 3.44 -6.63
N ILE A 16 2.73 2.27 -7.25
CA ILE A 16 3.85 1.48 -7.76
C ILE A 16 3.91 1.66 -9.28
N HIS A 17 5.04 2.18 -9.78
CA HIS A 17 5.20 2.48 -11.21
C HIS A 17 6.04 1.45 -11.96
N GLN A 18 6.82 0.63 -11.25
CA GLN A 18 7.81 -0.28 -11.85
C GLN A 18 7.85 -1.61 -11.13
N GLY A 19 8.39 -2.63 -11.79
CA GLY A 19 8.53 -3.98 -11.25
C GLY A 19 7.25 -4.81 -11.34
N LEU A 20 7.18 -5.87 -10.55
CA LEU A 20 6.13 -6.89 -10.65
C LEU A 20 4.73 -6.38 -10.26
N TYR A 21 4.68 -5.33 -9.44
CA TYR A 21 3.46 -4.68 -8.97
C TYR A 21 3.19 -3.36 -9.70
N ALA A 22 3.81 -3.13 -10.87
CA ALA A 22 3.60 -1.90 -11.64
C ALA A 22 2.10 -1.67 -11.91
N GLY A 23 1.66 -0.44 -11.69
CA GLY A 23 0.25 -0.03 -11.74
C GLY A 23 -0.48 -0.15 -10.41
N ALA A 24 0.03 -0.87 -9.41
CA ALA A 24 -0.71 -1.06 -8.17
C ALA A 24 -0.94 0.26 -7.40
N VAL A 25 -2.15 0.42 -6.88
CA VAL A 25 -2.57 1.53 -6.01
C VAL A 25 -2.93 0.94 -4.64
N LEU A 26 -1.94 0.89 -3.75
CA LEU A 26 -2.06 0.18 -2.49
C LEU A 26 -2.35 1.13 -1.34
N ARG A 27 -3.48 0.92 -0.66
CA ARG A 27 -3.83 1.69 0.53
C ARG A 27 -3.34 0.99 1.77
N PHE A 28 -2.82 1.75 2.71
CA PHE A 28 -2.39 1.21 3.98
C PHE A 28 -2.56 2.24 5.09
N LYS A 29 -2.67 1.74 6.32
CA LYS A 29 -2.65 2.54 7.54
C LYS A 29 -1.32 2.32 8.25
N MET A 30 -0.83 3.40 8.85
CA MET A 30 0.21 3.33 9.87
C MET A 30 -0.37 3.75 11.21
N VAL A 31 -0.20 2.90 12.21
CA VAL A 31 -0.64 3.18 13.58
C VAL A 31 0.60 3.28 14.46
N PHE A 32 0.78 4.44 15.06
CA PHE A 32 1.85 4.74 15.99
C PHE A 32 1.35 4.48 17.41
N LYS A 33 2.20 3.91 18.25
CA LYS A 33 1.91 3.84 19.70
C LYS A 33 2.17 5.21 20.34
N GLU A 34 1.54 5.45 21.49
CA GLU A 34 1.71 6.70 22.25
C GLU A 34 3.15 6.95 22.68
N ASP A 35 3.95 5.89 22.81
CA ASP A 35 5.35 5.94 23.20
C ASP A 35 6.32 5.96 22.01
N TYR A 36 5.84 6.22 20.79
CA TYR A 36 6.70 6.44 19.62
C TYR A 36 7.74 7.56 19.92
N PRO A 37 9.04 7.37 19.61
CA PRO A 37 9.63 6.33 18.76
C PRO A 37 10.21 5.11 19.49
N ARG A 38 9.74 4.75 20.70
CA ARG A 38 10.22 3.53 21.39
C ARG A 38 9.93 2.25 20.62
N HIS A 39 8.85 2.24 19.85
CA HIS A 39 8.42 1.11 19.03
C HIS A 39 8.17 1.54 17.58
N PRO A 40 8.34 0.63 16.60
CA PRO A 40 7.98 0.91 15.22
C PRO A 40 6.45 1.08 15.09
N PRO A 41 5.99 1.87 14.11
CA PRO A 41 4.56 1.90 13.77
C PRO A 41 4.11 0.56 13.20
N ALA A 42 2.86 0.18 13.47
CA ALA A 42 2.22 -0.95 12.82
C ALA A 42 1.72 -0.54 11.43
N VAL A 43 2.02 -1.35 10.41
CA VAL A 43 1.63 -1.09 9.02
C VAL A 43 0.61 -2.15 8.58
N THR A 44 -0.54 -1.73 8.10
CA THR A 44 -1.61 -2.63 7.65
C THR A 44 -2.19 -2.15 6.33
N PHE A 45 -2.06 -2.97 5.29
CA PHE A 45 -2.68 -2.74 3.99
C PHE A 45 -4.18 -3.01 4.07
N LEU A 46 -4.93 -2.17 3.37
CA LEU A 46 -6.40 -2.21 3.32
C LEU A 46 -6.93 -2.86 2.04
N SER A 47 -6.07 -3.08 1.04
CA SER A 47 -6.48 -3.69 -0.21
C SER A 47 -6.73 -5.19 0.02
N ASP A 48 -7.93 -5.66 -0.33
CA ASP A 48 -8.49 -6.95 0.11
C ASP A 48 -7.68 -8.19 -0.29
N THR A 49 -6.77 -8.09 -1.27
CA THR A 49 -5.90 -9.21 -1.66
C THR A 49 -4.56 -8.71 -2.21
N ILE A 50 -3.57 -8.52 -1.33
CA ILE A 50 -2.18 -8.29 -1.72
C ILE A 50 -1.39 -9.58 -1.57
N PHE A 51 -0.88 -10.12 -2.68
CA PHE A 51 0.01 -11.27 -2.64
C PHE A 51 1.47 -10.80 -2.56
N HIS A 52 2.07 -10.79 -1.37
CA HIS A 52 3.45 -10.31 -1.15
C HIS A 52 4.13 -11.04 0.03
N PRO A 53 5.43 -11.40 -0.03
CA PRO A 53 6.10 -12.17 1.02
C PRO A 53 6.05 -11.54 2.42
N LEU A 54 6.22 -10.22 2.50
CA LEU A 54 6.20 -9.47 3.77
C LEU A 54 4.81 -9.12 4.29
N ILE A 55 3.73 -9.44 3.56
CA ILE A 55 2.36 -9.03 3.92
C ILE A 55 1.54 -10.27 4.25
N SER A 56 0.92 -10.30 5.43
CA SER A 56 0.04 -11.40 5.84
C SER A 56 -1.30 -11.36 5.08
N GLN A 57 -2.08 -12.43 5.15
CA GLN A 57 -3.44 -12.46 4.58
C GLN A 57 -4.33 -11.34 5.16
N ASP A 58 -4.17 -11.02 6.45
CA ASP A 58 -4.87 -9.90 7.11
C ASP A 58 -4.32 -8.49 6.74
N GLY A 59 -3.40 -8.39 5.77
CA GLY A 59 -2.81 -7.13 5.31
C GLY A 59 -1.69 -6.55 6.18
N LYS A 60 -1.33 -7.18 7.31
CA LYS A 60 -0.22 -6.70 8.16
C LYS A 60 1.10 -6.86 7.44
N MET A 61 1.95 -5.82 7.48
CA MET A 61 3.29 -5.87 6.89
C MET A 61 4.36 -6.10 7.96
N SER A 62 5.28 -7.03 7.71
CA SER A 62 6.51 -7.20 8.49
C SER A 62 7.53 -6.15 8.11
N LEU A 63 8.02 -5.43 9.13
CA LEU A 63 9.12 -4.48 9.01
C LEU A 63 10.49 -5.12 9.31
N LYS A 64 10.53 -6.39 9.71
CA LYS A 64 11.75 -7.08 10.15
C LYS A 64 12.81 -7.23 9.06
N ALA A 65 12.37 -7.35 7.81
CA ALA A 65 13.26 -7.41 6.64
C ALA A 65 14.17 -6.18 6.49
N ARG A 66 13.76 -5.02 7.03
CA ARG A 66 14.61 -3.82 7.08
C ARG A 66 15.09 -3.50 8.50
N PHE A 67 14.26 -3.76 9.50
CA PHE A 67 14.50 -3.41 10.89
C PHE A 67 14.44 -4.66 11.75
N GLN A 68 15.50 -5.48 11.71
CA GLN A 68 15.60 -6.69 12.53
C GLN A 68 15.40 -6.37 14.02
N THR A 69 16.00 -5.26 14.45
CA THR A 69 15.81 -4.63 15.76
C THR A 69 15.48 -3.17 15.53
N TRP A 70 14.41 -2.67 16.17
CA TRP A 70 14.05 -1.26 16.11
C TRP A 70 14.94 -0.46 17.09
N ILE A 71 15.62 0.55 16.57
CA ILE A 71 16.49 1.44 17.35
C ILE A 71 15.80 2.81 17.43
N PRO A 72 15.24 3.19 18.59
CA PRO A 72 14.69 4.53 18.79
C PRO A 72 15.76 5.60 18.52
N GLN A 73 15.36 6.76 17.99
CA GLN A 73 16.23 7.90 17.60
C GLN A 73 17.07 7.69 16.33
N GLU A 74 17.34 6.46 15.90
CA GLU A 74 17.98 6.20 14.62
C GLU A 74 16.94 5.95 13.53
N HIS A 75 15.96 5.09 13.82
CA HIS A 75 14.89 4.77 12.88
C HIS A 75 13.71 5.72 13.04
N HIS A 76 13.30 6.31 11.93
CA HIS A 76 12.21 7.27 11.85
C HIS A 76 11.11 6.79 10.91
N VAL A 77 9.99 7.52 10.91
CA VAL A 77 8.85 7.24 10.03
C VAL A 77 9.23 7.25 8.54
N PHE A 78 10.17 8.12 8.13
CA PHE A 78 10.60 8.16 6.72
C PHE A 78 11.38 6.91 6.32
N ASP A 79 12.14 6.30 7.23
CA ASP A 79 12.81 5.01 7.00
C ASP A 79 11.78 3.90 6.80
N VAL A 80 10.70 3.91 7.59
CA VAL A 80 9.60 2.96 7.45
C VAL A 80 8.91 3.15 6.10
N LEU A 81 8.59 4.38 5.72
CA LEU A 81 7.98 4.67 4.41
C LEU A 81 8.91 4.25 3.25
N HIS A 82 10.21 4.47 3.39
CA HIS A 82 11.21 4.00 2.43
C HIS A 82 11.22 2.46 2.35
N ALA A 83 11.22 1.78 3.49
CA ALA A 83 11.19 0.32 3.56
C ALA A 83 9.93 -0.27 2.91
N ILE A 84 8.76 0.33 3.17
CA ILE A 84 7.49 -0.05 2.54
C ILE A 84 7.60 0.06 1.02
N LYS A 85 8.10 1.20 0.52
CA LYS A 85 8.28 1.40 -0.93
C LYS A 85 9.29 0.43 -1.53
N ALA A 86 10.41 0.19 -0.83
CA ALA A 86 11.48 -0.67 -1.30
C ALA A 86 11.08 -2.15 -1.34
N ALA A 87 10.19 -2.59 -0.44
CA ALA A 87 9.72 -3.98 -0.38
C ALA A 87 9.15 -4.52 -1.69
N PHE A 88 8.56 -3.67 -2.53
CA PHE A 88 7.98 -4.07 -3.82
C PHE A 88 8.99 -4.09 -4.98
N LYS A 89 10.27 -3.75 -4.72
CA LYS A 89 11.32 -3.78 -5.73
C LYS A 89 11.97 -5.16 -5.80
N LYS A 90 12.42 -5.52 -7.00
CA LYS A 90 13.04 -6.82 -7.28
C LYS A 90 14.28 -7.09 -6.42
N ASP A 91 15.15 -6.09 -6.25
CA ASP A 91 16.38 -6.19 -5.47
C ASP A 91 16.14 -6.52 -3.99
N VAL A 92 15.04 -6.01 -3.42
CA VAL A 92 14.64 -6.34 -2.04
C VAL A 92 14.01 -7.71 -1.97
N LEU A 93 13.10 -8.03 -2.89
CA LEU A 93 12.46 -9.36 -2.97
C LEU A 93 13.48 -10.49 -3.08
N ASP A 94 14.51 -10.31 -3.90
CA ASP A 94 15.58 -11.29 -4.14
C ASP A 94 16.47 -11.52 -2.90
N ARG A 95 16.46 -10.60 -1.91
CA ARG A 95 17.27 -10.66 -0.68
C ARG A 95 16.47 -11.00 0.58
N LEU A 96 15.18 -11.29 0.45
CA LEU A 96 14.35 -11.63 1.60
C LEU A 96 14.77 -12.97 2.22
N GLU A 97 14.68 -13.04 3.54
CA GLU A 97 14.83 -14.27 4.29
C GLU A 97 13.45 -14.80 4.72
N GLU A 98 13.29 -16.13 4.72
CA GLU A 98 12.01 -16.77 5.08
C GLU A 98 11.51 -16.34 6.47
N LYS A 99 12.44 -16.13 7.42
CA LYS A 99 12.14 -15.75 8.81
C LYS A 99 11.43 -14.40 8.94
N ASP A 100 11.60 -13.52 7.96
CA ASP A 100 11.05 -12.16 7.96
C ASP A 100 9.72 -12.07 7.20
N CYS A 101 9.38 -13.11 6.45
CA CYS A 101 8.19 -13.20 5.61
C CYS A 101 6.97 -13.68 6.41
N LEU A 102 5.87 -12.93 6.34
CA LEU A 102 4.59 -13.31 6.94
C LEU A 102 3.80 -14.28 6.06
N ASN A 103 4.00 -14.19 4.74
CA ASN A 103 3.39 -15.08 3.76
C ASN A 103 4.48 -15.98 3.15
N ARG A 104 4.66 -17.15 3.76
CA ARG A 104 5.66 -18.14 3.32
C ARG A 104 5.39 -18.66 1.93
N GLU A 105 4.13 -18.77 1.52
CA GLU A 105 3.78 -19.19 0.16
C GLU A 105 4.27 -18.16 -0.85
N ALA A 106 3.95 -16.88 -0.66
CA ALA A 106 4.45 -15.81 -1.53
C ALA A 106 5.99 -15.77 -1.59
N TYR A 107 6.68 -16.04 -0.47
CA TYR A 107 8.14 -16.19 -0.44
C TYR A 107 8.63 -17.37 -1.30
N LYS A 108 8.03 -18.56 -1.14
CA LYS A 108 8.38 -19.75 -1.95
C LYS A 108 8.11 -19.54 -3.44
N TYR A 109 7.01 -18.89 -3.80
CA TYR A 109 6.70 -18.53 -5.19
C TYR A 109 7.69 -17.50 -5.75
N ALA A 110 8.17 -16.56 -4.93
CA ALA A 110 9.18 -15.60 -5.34
C ALA A 110 10.57 -16.25 -5.55
N LEU A 111 10.91 -17.27 -4.74
CA LEU A 111 12.26 -17.83 -4.70
C LEU A 111 12.45 -19.14 -5.48
N TYR A 112 11.49 -20.07 -5.47
CA TYR A 112 11.76 -21.48 -5.82
C TYR A 112 10.74 -22.19 -6.72
N LEU A 113 9.47 -21.77 -6.80
CA LEU A 113 8.45 -22.61 -7.45
C LEU A 113 8.09 -22.20 -8.90
N GLU A 114 8.65 -22.97 -9.83
CA GLU A 114 8.15 -23.35 -11.17
C GLU A 114 7.97 -22.31 -12.28
N SER A 115 7.85 -21.01 -12.01
CA SER A 115 8.18 -19.99 -13.03
C SER A 115 8.16 -18.59 -12.42
N PRO A 116 9.12 -17.71 -12.74
CA PRO A 116 9.00 -16.27 -12.43
C PRO A 116 7.67 -15.66 -12.90
N SER A 117 7.03 -16.26 -13.91
CA SER A 117 5.72 -15.87 -14.42
C SER A 117 4.55 -16.10 -13.46
N SER A 118 4.58 -17.13 -12.60
CA SER A 118 3.48 -17.42 -11.67
C SER A 118 3.37 -16.36 -10.58
N PHE A 119 4.48 -16.03 -9.91
CA PHE A 119 4.52 -14.93 -8.95
C PHE A 119 4.22 -13.58 -9.62
N ALA A 120 4.80 -13.33 -10.81
CA ALA A 120 4.52 -12.12 -11.58
C ALA A 120 3.04 -12.01 -11.99
N ALA A 121 2.35 -13.13 -12.24
CA ALA A 121 0.92 -13.13 -12.55
C ALA A 121 0.07 -12.72 -11.33
N LEU A 122 0.38 -13.25 -10.15
CA LEU A 122 -0.30 -12.89 -8.90
C LEU A 122 -0.02 -11.43 -8.48
N ALA A 123 1.22 -10.95 -8.68
CA ALA A 123 1.57 -9.55 -8.45
C ALA A 123 0.82 -8.62 -9.43
N ARG A 124 0.73 -8.99 -10.71
CA ARG A 124 -0.08 -8.26 -11.71
C ARG A 124 -1.57 -8.29 -11.38
N GLN A 125 -2.08 -9.41 -10.89
CA GLN A 125 -3.47 -9.52 -10.44
C GLN A 125 -3.73 -8.58 -9.25
N THR A 126 -2.81 -8.51 -8.30
CA THR A 126 -2.87 -7.53 -7.19
C THR A 126 -2.98 -6.11 -7.74
N ALA A 127 -2.14 -5.74 -8.71
CA ALA A 127 -2.19 -4.42 -9.34
C ALA A 127 -3.54 -4.15 -10.02
N LEU A 128 -4.04 -5.09 -10.82
CA LEU A 128 -5.31 -4.97 -11.55
C LEU A 128 -6.51 -4.85 -10.61
N LEU A 129 -6.55 -5.64 -9.53
CA LEU A 129 -7.62 -5.58 -8.53
C LEU A 129 -7.61 -4.26 -7.77
N SER A 130 -6.41 -3.73 -7.45
CA SER A 130 -6.26 -2.47 -6.72
C SER A 130 -6.75 -1.24 -7.50
N GLN A 131 -6.81 -1.33 -8.84
CA GLN A 131 -7.28 -0.26 -9.72
C GLN A 131 -8.79 -0.33 -10.01
N ARG A 132 -9.50 -1.37 -9.55
CA ARG A 132 -10.94 -1.49 -9.82
C ARG A 132 -11.71 -0.36 -9.16
N ASP A 133 -12.80 0.05 -9.77
CA ASP A 133 -13.67 1.12 -9.24
C ASP A 133 -14.18 0.82 -7.83
N SER A 134 -14.47 -0.45 -7.51
CA SER A 134 -14.82 -0.85 -6.15
C SER A 134 -13.65 -0.73 -5.16
N ALA A 135 -12.41 -0.96 -5.61
CA ALA A 135 -11.23 -0.77 -4.77
C ALA A 135 -10.88 0.73 -4.60
N LEU A 136 -11.16 1.54 -5.63
CA LEU A 136 -10.79 2.96 -5.69
C LEU A 136 -11.87 3.91 -5.13
N TYR A 137 -13.14 3.67 -5.42
CA TYR A 137 -14.21 4.66 -5.17
C TYR A 137 -15.24 4.18 -4.16
N ASP A 138 -15.22 2.91 -3.77
CA ASP A 138 -16.17 2.41 -2.77
C ASP A 138 -15.94 3.11 -1.42
N ARG A 139 -17.01 3.75 -0.94
CA ARG A 139 -17.05 4.51 0.30
C ARG A 139 -17.15 3.59 1.51
N ASP A 140 -17.66 2.39 1.30
CA ASP A 140 -17.85 1.35 2.32
C ASP A 140 -16.76 0.27 2.24
N HIS A 141 -15.74 0.45 1.38
CA HIS A 141 -14.58 -0.43 1.35
C HIS A 141 -14.09 -0.60 2.78
N PRO A 142 -14.04 -1.85 3.30
CA PRO A 142 -13.82 -2.09 4.71
C PRO A 142 -12.45 -1.54 5.08
N THR A 143 -12.44 -0.31 5.59
CA THR A 143 -11.28 0.31 6.23
C THR A 143 -11.04 -0.32 7.62
N ALA A 144 -11.71 -1.43 7.92
CA ALA A 144 -11.74 -2.10 9.20
C ALA A 144 -12.02 -3.61 9.01
N GLY A 145 -10.95 -4.41 9.02
CA GLY A 145 -11.03 -5.77 9.55
C GLY A 145 -10.97 -5.69 11.09
N HIS A 146 -12.09 -6.02 11.74
CA HIS A 146 -12.27 -6.33 13.16
C HIS A 146 -11.94 -5.26 14.23
N THR A 147 -12.97 -4.54 14.69
CA THR A 147 -13.44 -4.57 16.10
C THR A 147 -14.81 -3.87 16.24
N SER A 148 -15.76 -4.60 16.83
CA SER A 148 -17.03 -4.19 17.46
C SER A 148 -17.96 -3.16 16.77
N ARG A 149 -19.08 -3.71 16.27
CA ARG A 149 -20.48 -3.28 16.46
C ARG A 149 -20.71 -1.91 17.12
N GLY A 150 -21.24 -0.98 16.33
CA GLY A 150 -21.94 0.22 16.80
C GLY A 150 -21.10 1.48 16.88
N THR A 151 -21.02 2.20 15.75
CA THR A 151 -21.16 3.67 15.59
C THR A 151 -20.46 4.06 14.28
N ASN A 152 -21.24 4.37 13.25
CA ASN A 152 -20.73 5.10 12.10
C ASN A 152 -20.65 6.58 12.51
N PRO A 153 -19.47 7.21 12.43
CA PRO A 153 -19.44 8.41 11.60
C PRO A 153 -18.11 8.55 10.85
N GLN A 154 -18.18 8.33 9.53
CA GLN A 154 -17.23 8.80 8.52
C GLN A 154 -15.75 8.55 8.86
N SER A 155 -15.21 7.42 8.40
CA SER A 155 -13.77 7.23 8.32
C SER A 155 -13.20 8.28 7.37
N SER A 156 -12.54 9.28 7.93
CA SER A 156 -11.82 10.33 7.21
C SER A 156 -10.50 9.80 6.63
N GLY A 157 -10.58 8.71 5.86
CA GLY A 157 -9.47 8.16 5.08
C GLY A 157 -9.33 8.86 3.73
N ILE A 158 -8.23 8.60 3.03
CA ILE A 158 -8.00 9.12 1.67
C ILE A 158 -9.08 8.56 0.74
N GLN A 159 -9.91 9.45 0.19
CA GLN A 159 -10.97 9.12 -0.78
C GLN A 159 -10.50 9.51 -2.17
N PHE A 160 -10.66 8.60 -3.13
CA PHE A 160 -10.54 8.94 -4.53
C PHE A 160 -11.93 9.28 -5.04
N LEU A 161 -12.00 10.32 -5.88
CA LEU A 161 -13.22 10.71 -6.56
C LEU A 161 -13.06 10.34 -8.02
N GLN A 162 -14.06 9.65 -8.56
CA GLN A 162 -14.16 9.48 -10.00
C GLN A 162 -14.62 10.82 -10.57
N LEU A 163 -13.79 11.43 -11.40
CA LEU A 163 -14.16 12.62 -12.16
C LEU A 163 -14.74 12.16 -13.49
N ASP A 164 -15.88 12.73 -13.89
CA ASP A 164 -16.35 12.59 -15.26
C ASP A 164 -15.52 13.47 -16.21
N ASP A 165 -15.53 13.13 -17.50
CA ASP A 165 -14.71 13.81 -18.50
C ASP A 165 -15.04 15.30 -18.60
N ASN A 166 -16.31 15.67 -18.38
CA ASN A 166 -16.77 17.05 -18.45
C ASN A 166 -16.22 17.90 -17.28
N THR A 167 -16.31 17.40 -16.05
CA THR A 167 -15.77 18.09 -14.86
C THR A 167 -14.26 18.19 -14.92
N LEU A 168 -13.61 17.15 -15.47
CA LEU A 168 -12.17 17.12 -15.63
C LEU A 168 -11.70 18.17 -16.65
N ASP A 169 -12.39 18.30 -17.79
CA ASP A 169 -12.09 19.31 -18.79
C ASP A 169 -12.35 20.73 -18.27
N ASP A 170 -13.45 20.95 -17.54
CA ASP A 170 -13.74 22.23 -16.87
C ASP A 170 -12.65 22.62 -15.85
N LEU A 171 -12.20 21.65 -15.04
CA LEU A 171 -11.12 21.87 -14.06
C LEU A 171 -9.80 22.20 -14.76
N ARG A 172 -9.46 21.46 -15.83
CA ARG A 172 -8.28 21.71 -16.66
C ARG A 172 -8.30 23.11 -17.26
N SER A 173 -9.43 23.54 -17.82
CA SER A 173 -9.60 24.89 -18.36
C SER A 173 -9.43 25.98 -17.30
N LYS A 174 -9.95 25.78 -16.08
CA LYS A 174 -9.79 26.73 -14.97
C LYS A 174 -8.35 26.95 -14.52
N ILE A 175 -7.51 25.92 -14.63
CA ILE A 175 -6.09 25.98 -14.25
C ILE A 175 -5.16 26.16 -15.46
N GLY A 176 -5.71 26.44 -16.65
CA GLY A 176 -4.94 26.72 -17.86
C GLY A 176 -4.20 25.51 -18.45
N LEU A 177 -4.60 24.29 -18.11
CA LEU A 177 -4.01 23.06 -18.63
C LEU A 177 -4.78 22.58 -19.87
N SER A 178 -4.07 22.34 -20.97
CA SER A 178 -4.62 21.67 -22.14
C SER A 178 -4.52 20.15 -22.02
N LYS A 179 -5.36 19.42 -22.77
CA LYS A 179 -5.22 17.96 -22.90
C LYS A 179 -3.82 17.66 -23.43
N TRP A 180 -3.16 16.69 -22.78
CA TRP A 180 -1.90 16.15 -23.28
C TRP A 180 -2.17 15.55 -24.65
N THR A 181 -1.80 16.25 -25.72
CA THR A 181 -1.79 15.67 -27.06
C THR A 181 -0.61 14.72 -27.08
N SER A 182 -0.88 13.41 -27.12
CA SER A 182 0.14 12.42 -27.42
C SER A 182 0.68 12.72 -28.82
N THR A 183 1.72 13.54 -28.90
CA THR A 183 2.48 13.69 -30.14
C THR A 183 3.20 12.37 -30.36
N GLN A 184 2.65 11.57 -31.28
CA GLN A 184 3.33 10.43 -31.86
C GLN A 184 4.71 10.86 -32.36
N SER A 185 5.74 10.10 -32.00
CA SER A 185 6.96 9.89 -32.78
C SER A 185 7.53 8.55 -32.38
#